data_AF-A0A2C9KR43-F1
#
_entry.id   AF-A0A2C9KR43-F1
#
_cell.length_a   1.000
_cell.length_b   1.000
_cell.length_c   1.000
_cell.angle_alpha   90.00
_cell.angle_beta   90.00
_cell.angle_gamma   90.00
#
_symmetry.space_group_name_H-M   'P 1'
#
loop_
_entity.id
_entity.type
_entity.pdbx_description
1 polymer ?
#
loop_
_entity_poly.entity_id
_entity_poly.type
_entity_poly.pdbx_seq_one_letter_code
_entity_poly.pdbx_strand_id
1 'polypeptide(L)'
;MFNHNGDVIYAIQVDDEMSGNSDLMTRRDYASTLRTFDAIDYTNIGTFDLKTNSIFDVAIDRNDFYIGVIENTSHNDTESEEAFCRIYEIGKNREPEDQ
;
A
#
# COMPACT_ATOMS: atom_id res chain seq x y z
N MET A 1 3.17 5.14 -7.62
CA MET A 1 2.32 4.68 -8.73
C MET A 1 1.29 5.75 -9.03
N PHE A 2 1.06 6.09 -10.29
CA PHE A 2 -0.01 6.99 -10.67
C PHE A 2 -1.34 6.23 -10.75
N ASN A 3 -2.44 6.91 -10.44
CA ASN A 3 -3.78 6.45 -10.81
C ASN A 3 -3.99 6.49 -12.33
N HIS A 4 -5.15 6.05 -12.81
CA HIS A 4 -5.46 6.01 -14.23
C HIS A 4 -5.51 7.41 -14.85
N ASN A 5 -6.11 8.38 -14.16
CA ASN A 5 -6.19 9.76 -14.64
C ASN A 5 -4.84 10.51 -14.58
N GLY A 6 -3.88 10.00 -13.81
CA GLY A 6 -2.53 10.56 -13.70
C GLY A 6 -2.42 11.81 -12.82
N ASP A 7 -3.46 12.14 -12.04
CA ASP A 7 -3.53 13.29 -11.14
C ASP A 7 -3.23 12.95 -9.68
N VAL A 8 -3.17 11.67 -9.31
CA VAL A 8 -2.84 11.20 -7.95
C VAL A 8 -1.68 10.20 -7.97
N ILE A 9 -0.73 10.39 -7.07
CA ILE A 9 0.38 9.47 -6.80
C ILE A 9 0.12 8.69 -5.51
N TYR A 10 0.06 7.38 -5.62
CA TYR A 10 0.12 6.44 -4.50
C TYR A 10 1.57 6.06 -4.22
N ALA A 11 2.04 6.33 -3.01
CA ALA A 11 3.39 6.04 -2.57
C ALA A 11 3.37 5.11 -1.36
N ILE A 12 4.22 4.10 -1.38
CA ILE A 12 4.45 3.20 -0.26
C ILE A 12 5.94 3.23 0.03
N GLN A 13 6.28 3.38 1.31
CA GLN A 13 7.67 3.37 1.72
C GLN A 13 8.23 1.94 1.61
N VAL A 14 9.42 1.80 1.04
CA VAL A 14 10.17 0.54 1.07
C VAL A 14 10.90 0.47 2.40
N ASP A 15 10.80 -0.65 3.10
CA ASP A 15 11.58 -0.88 4.31
C ASP A 15 12.93 -1.53 3.92
N ASP A 16 14.01 -0.76 4.02
CA ASP A 16 15.35 -1.19 3.60
C ASP A 16 16.09 -2.00 4.68
N GLU A 17 15.54 -2.13 5.89
CA GLU A 17 16.23 -2.78 7.02
C GLU A 17 16.38 -4.31 6.88
N MET A 18 15.67 -4.96 5.95
CA MET A 18 15.67 -6.42 5.78
C MET A 18 16.68 -6.96 4.74
N SER A 19 17.60 -6.12 4.25
CA SER A 19 18.59 -6.48 3.20
C SER A 19 19.79 -7.33 3.67
N GLY A 20 19.65 -8.08 4.77
CA GLY A 20 20.72 -8.91 5.35
C GLY A 20 20.81 -10.35 4.82
N ASN A 21 19.80 -10.86 4.11
CA ASN A 21 19.79 -12.24 3.62
C ASN A 21 19.65 -12.30 2.10
N SER A 22 20.78 -12.57 1.44
CA SER A 22 20.99 -12.43 -0.01
C SER A 22 20.26 -13.46 -0.90
N ASP A 23 19.51 -14.40 -0.32
CA ASP A 23 18.70 -15.37 -1.08
C ASP A 23 17.24 -14.92 -1.32
N LEU A 24 16.80 -13.81 -0.71
CA LEU A 24 15.45 -13.23 -0.88
C LEU A 24 15.48 -11.92 -1.69
N MET A 25 16.33 -11.83 -2.73
CA MET A 25 16.44 -10.66 -3.63
C MET A 25 15.10 -10.18 -4.28
N THR A 26 13.98 -10.86 -4.03
CA THR A 26 12.67 -10.59 -4.61
C THR A 26 11.63 -10.04 -3.63
N ARG A 27 11.87 -10.03 -2.31
CA ARG A 27 10.86 -9.59 -1.33
C ARG A 27 11.14 -8.16 -0.88
N ARG A 28 10.52 -7.18 -1.54
CA ARG A 28 10.42 -5.82 -0.98
C ARG A 28 9.29 -5.84 0.02
N ASP A 29 9.61 -5.91 1.30
CA ASP A 29 8.63 -5.60 2.32
C ASP A 29 8.38 -4.09 2.29
N TYR A 30 7.19 -3.73 1.82
CA TYR A 30 6.76 -2.35 1.87
C TYR A 30 6.15 -2.06 3.26
N ALA A 31 6.38 -0.86 3.76
CA ALA A 31 5.75 -0.38 4.98
C ALA A 31 4.22 -0.49 4.89
N SER A 32 3.56 -0.69 6.02
CA SER A 32 2.10 -0.84 6.13
C SER A 32 1.28 0.42 5.82
N THR A 33 1.96 1.50 5.41
CA THR A 33 1.36 2.82 5.22
C THR A 33 1.38 3.22 3.74
N LEU A 34 0.21 3.55 3.21
CA LEU A 34 0.00 4.09 1.87
C LEU A 34 -0.22 5.60 1.96
N ARG A 35 0.59 6.38 1.24
CA ARG A 35 0.43 7.84 1.15
C ARG A 35 -0.07 8.23 -0.23
N THR A 36 -0.86 9.29 -0.29
CA THR A 36 -1.37 9.87 -1.53
C THR A 36 -0.85 11.29 -1.69
N PHE A 37 -0.47 11.64 -2.91
CA PHE A 37 0.04 12.95 -3.27
C PHE A 37 -0.62 13.44 -4.54
N ASP A 38 -0.81 14.75 -4.66
CA ASP A 38 -1.20 15.38 -5.91
C ASP A 38 -0.04 15.25 -6.92
N ALA A 39 -0.36 14.86 -8.16
CA ALA A 39 0.65 14.61 -9.18
C ALA A 39 1.27 15.87 -9.79
N ILE A 40 0.61 17.03 -9.65
CA ILE A 40 1.03 18.30 -10.23
C ILE A 40 1.99 19.02 -9.28
N ASP A 41 1.62 19.12 -8.00
CA ASP A 41 2.37 19.91 -7.02
C ASP A 41 3.02 19.09 -5.90
N TYR A 42 2.85 17.76 -5.91
CA TYR A 42 3.38 16.83 -4.91
C TYR A 42 2.94 17.11 -3.48
N THR A 43 1.85 17.86 -3.29
CA THR A 43 1.26 18.07 -1.97
C THR A 43 0.68 16.77 -1.43
N ASN A 44 0.77 16.56 -0.11
CA ASN A 44 0.20 15.38 0.50
C ASN A 44 -1.33 15.51 0.56
N ILE A 45 -2.02 14.54 -0.05
CA ILE A 45 -3.48 14.43 0.01
C ILE A 45 -3.88 13.72 1.30
N GLY A 46 -3.18 12.65 1.65
CA GLY A 46 -3.47 11.89 2.86
C GLY A 46 -2.59 10.69 3.08
N THR A 47 -2.78 10.08 4.25
CA THR A 47 -2.08 8.87 4.69
C THR A 47 -3.10 7.84 5.16
N PHE A 48 -2.95 6.61 4.67
CA PHE A 48 -3.77 5.45 4.98
C PHE A 48 -2.87 4.39 5.63
N ASP A 49 -3.10 4.16 6.92
CA ASP A 49 -2.52 3.02 7.62
C ASP A 49 -3.41 1.80 7.37
N LEU A 50 -2.86 0.79 6.69
CA LEU A 50 -3.61 -0.42 6.34
C LEU A 50 -3.76 -1.39 7.52
N LYS A 51 -3.09 -1.11 8.66
CA LYS A 51 -3.08 -1.96 9.86
C LYS A 51 -2.65 -3.41 9.55
N THR A 52 -1.78 -3.56 8.56
CA THR A 52 -1.11 -4.81 8.17
C THR A 52 0.35 -4.78 8.60
N ASN A 53 1.03 -5.92 8.61
CA ASN A 53 2.45 -5.99 8.95
C ASN A 53 3.34 -5.53 7.78
N SER A 54 3.06 -6.04 6.57
CA SER A 54 3.69 -5.55 5.34
C SER A 54 2.76 -5.61 4.14
N ILE A 55 3.00 -4.72 3.18
CA ILE A 55 2.38 -4.75 1.87
C ILE A 55 3.33 -5.48 0.93
N PHE A 56 2.80 -6.37 0.10
CA PHE A 56 3.55 -7.11 -0.91
C PHE A 56 3.41 -6.47 -2.29
N ASP A 57 2.18 -6.11 -2.67
CA ASP A 57 1.90 -5.46 -3.95
C ASP A 57 0.64 -4.59 -3.86
N VAL A 58 0.51 -3.66 -4.80
CA VAL A 58 -0.61 -2.75 -4.90
C VAL A 58 -0.99 -2.52 -6.36
N ALA A 59 -2.28 -2.50 -6.66
CA ALA A 59 -2.80 -2.26 -8.00
C ALA A 59 -4.03 -1.33 -7.94
N ILE A 60 -4.15 -0.46 -8.94
CA ILE A 60 -5.25 0.51 -9.04
C ILE A 60 -6.15 0.10 -10.21
N ASP A 61 -7.45 0.18 -10.00
CA ASP A 61 -8.47 0.03 -11.04
C ASP A 61 -8.36 1.14 -12.12
N ARG A 62 -8.73 0.83 -13.36
CA ARG A 62 -8.72 1.79 -14.47
C ARG A 62 -9.78 2.89 -14.32
N ASN A 63 -10.79 2.71 -13.48
CA ASN A 63 -11.80 3.74 -13.21
C ASN A 63 -11.49 4.56 -11.96
N ASP A 64 -10.34 4.36 -11.31
CA ASP A 64 -9.91 5.05 -10.09
C ASP A 64 -10.88 4.92 -8.90
N PHE A 65 -11.74 3.88 -8.89
CA PHE A 65 -12.65 3.63 -7.77
C PHE A 65 -12.12 2.64 -6.75
N TYR A 66 -11.16 1.81 -7.13
CA TYR A 66 -10.66 0.73 -6.28
C TYR A 66 -9.15 0.62 -6.28
N ILE A 67 -8.61 0.25 -5.14
CA ILE A 67 -7.21 -0.17 -4.97
C ILE A 67 -7.18 -1.55 -4.34
N GLY A 68 -6.49 -2.48 -5.01
CA GLY A 68 -6.19 -3.80 -4.49
C GLY A 68 -4.84 -3.77 -3.79
N VAL A 69 -4.77 -4.28 -2.57
CA VAL A 69 -3.53 -4.43 -1.80
C VAL A 69 -3.34 -5.89 -1.45
N ILE A 70 -2.15 -6.41 -1.72
CA ILE A 70 -1.72 -7.74 -1.27
C ILE A 70 -1.00 -7.57 0.07
N GLU A 71 -1.60 -8.07 1.13
CA GLU A 71 -1.11 -7.99 2.50
C GLU A 71 -0.47 -9.33 2.91
N ASN A 72 0.64 -9.27 3.64
CA ASN A 72 1.27 -10.44 4.25
C ASN A 72 0.85 -10.54 5.74
N THR A 73 0.35 -11.70 6.16
CA THR A 73 -0.07 -11.93 7.56
C THR A 73 0.97 -12.59 8.44
N SER A 74 2.18 -12.84 7.93
CA SER A 74 3.28 -13.37 8.73
C SER A 74 3.57 -12.44 9.91
N HIS A 75 2.97 -12.78 11.06
CA HIS A 75 3.21 -12.16 12.35
C HIS A 75 4.26 -12.92 13.16
N ASN A 76 4.68 -14.11 12.69
CA ASN A 76 5.61 -15.00 13.35
C ASN A 76 6.29 -15.92 12.33
N ASP A 77 7.43 -16.45 12.76
CA ASP A 77 8.35 -17.44 12.15
C ASP A 77 7.69 -18.81 11.77
N THR A 78 6.41 -18.82 11.43
CA THR A 78 5.70 -19.98 10.91
C THR A 78 5.84 -20.02 9.39
N GLU A 79 6.30 -21.15 8.86
CA GLU A 79 6.55 -21.45 7.43
C GLU A 79 5.34 -21.30 6.48
N SER A 80 4.21 -20.75 6.95
CA SER A 80 3.01 -20.53 6.14
C SER A 80 2.89 -19.04 5.80
N GLU A 81 3.31 -18.68 4.59
CA GLU A 81 3.06 -17.35 4.01
C GLU A 81 1.63 -17.28 3.49
N GLU A 82 0.70 -16.85 4.33
CA GLU A 82 -0.65 -16.52 3.89
C GLU A 82 -0.67 -15.08 3.37
N ALA A 83 -1.19 -14.89 2.16
CA ALA A 83 -1.37 -13.58 1.53
C ALA A 83 -2.86 -13.30 1.35
N PHE A 84 -3.27 -12.09 1.69
CA PHE A 84 -4.65 -11.63 1.53
C PHE A 84 -4.71 -10.52 0.49
N CYS A 85 -5.67 -10.63 -0.42
CA CYS A 85 -6.01 -9.52 -1.30
C CYS A 85 -7.16 -8.74 -0.67
N ARG A 86 -6.91 -7.47 -0.34
CA ARG A 86 -7.94 -6.55 0.16
C ARG A 86 -8.22 -5.47 -0.88
N ILE A 87 -9.49 -5.24 -1.15
CA ILE A 87 -9.94 -4.20 -2.09
C ILE A 87 -10.52 -3.05 -1.26
N TYR A 88 -9.98 -1.86 -1.47
CA TYR A 88 -10.48 -0.63 -0.87
C TYR A 88 -11.17 0.22 -1.94
N GLU A 89 -12.28 0.85 -1.57
CA GLU A 89 -12.95 1.84 -2.39
C GLU A 89 -12.37 3.24 -2.12
N ILE A 90 -12.16 4.00 -3.18
CA ILE A 90 -11.49 5.31 -3.16
C ILE A 90 -12.49 6.41 -3.55
N GLY A 91 -12.22 7.65 -3.11
CA GLY A 91 -13.04 8.82 -3.47
C GLY A 91 -14.25 9.03 -2.55
N LYS A 92 -14.43 8.19 -1.53
CA LYS A 92 -15.37 8.46 -0.44
C LYS A 92 -14.71 9.36 0.59
N ASN A 93 -15.43 10.41 0.99
CA ASN A 93 -15.05 11.18 2.16
C ASN A 93 -15.12 10.26 3.38
N ARG A 94 -14.14 10.39 4.29
CA ARG A 94 -14.27 9.79 5.62
C ARG A 94 -15.50 10.38 6.29
N GLU A 95 -16.30 9.52 6.91
CA GLU A 95 -17.40 9.98 7.75
C GLU A 95 -16.83 10.90 8.85
N PRO A 96 -17.58 11.92 9.30
CA PRO A 96 -17.08 12.92 10.26
C PRO A 96 -16.66 12.33 11.62
N GLU A 97 -17.00 11.07 11.90
CA GLU A 97 -16.61 10.33 13.11
C GLU A 97 -15.21 9.68 13.00
N ASP A 98 -14.64 9.59 11.78
CA ASP A 98 -13.35 8.97 11.48
C ASP A 98 -12.24 9.99 11.15
N GLN A 99 -12.43 11.27 11.54
CA GLN A 99 -11.53 12.39 11.26
C GLN A 99 -10.71 12.83 12.48
#